data_AF-A0A249NSS0-F1
#
_entry.id   AF-A0A249NSS0-F1
#
_cell.length_a   1.000
_cell.length_b   1.000
_cell.length_c   1.000
_cell.angle_alpha   90.00
_cell.angle_beta   90.00
_cell.angle_gamma   90.00
#
_symmetry.space_group_name_H-M   'P 1'
#
loop_
_entity.id
_entity.type
_entity.pdbx_description
1 polymer ?
#
loop_
_entity_poly.entity_id
_entity_poly.type
_entity_poly.pdbx_seq_one_letter_code
_entity_poly.pdbx_strand_id
1 'polypeptide(L)'
;MERTLAEFIGAYREKSWRPGEVDCCLFLAAWAIWLGHSDPAQHLRGTYDSEDGFRAIIERAGSVSALVGSCVAVIGGKNVQRPACGAFGVIGSAGNIYRQFGAIHDGKRWNVRFKNGVGFMAAAPLAIWVI
;
A
#
# COMPACT_ATOMS: atom_id res chain seq x y z
N MET A 1 18.37 -11.06 12.45
CA MET A 1 17.35 -11.57 11.50
C MET A 1 17.08 -10.45 10.53
N GLU A 2 17.61 -10.52 9.32
CA GLU A 2 17.26 -9.58 8.25
C GLU A 2 15.80 -9.81 7.89
N ARG A 3 14.97 -8.77 7.95
CA ARG A 3 13.55 -8.84 7.59
C ARG A 3 13.44 -8.64 6.09
N THR A 4 13.10 -9.68 5.34
CA THR A 4 13.07 -9.61 3.87
C THR A 4 11.67 -9.29 3.35
N LEU A 5 11.62 -8.73 2.13
CA LEU A 5 10.36 -8.52 1.42
C LEU A 5 9.65 -9.85 1.09
N ALA A 6 10.41 -10.91 0.80
CA ALA A 6 9.86 -12.21 0.46
C ALA A 6 9.09 -12.82 1.65
N GLU A 7 9.65 -12.75 2.85
CA GLU A 7 8.99 -13.20 4.10
C GLU A 7 7.73 -12.39 4.39
N PHE A 8 7.81 -11.06 4.24
CA PHE A 8 6.66 -10.18 4.41
C PHE A 8 5.51 -10.54 3.46
N ILE A 9 5.82 -10.68 2.17
CA ILE A 9 4.84 -11.07 1.16
C ILE A 9 4.25 -12.45 1.49
N GLY A 10 5.08 -13.42 1.92
CA GLY A 10 4.63 -14.73 2.36
C GLY A 10 3.61 -14.64 3.50
N ALA A 11 3.94 -13.91 4.56
CA ALA A 11 3.06 -13.72 5.71
C ALA A 11 1.72 -13.04 5.37
N TYR A 12 1.71 -12.11 4.41
CA TYR A 12 0.49 -11.40 4.00
C TYR A 12 -0.33 -12.12 2.94
N ARG A 13 0.21 -13.14 2.26
CA ARG A 13 -0.59 -14.03 1.39
C ARG A 13 -1.60 -14.84 2.18
N GLU A 14 -1.24 -15.25 3.40
CA GLU A 14 -2.05 -16.14 4.24
C GLU A 14 -3.16 -15.41 5.02
N LYS A 15 -3.04 -14.09 5.19
CA LYS A 15 -4.01 -13.29 5.94
C LYS A 15 -5.32 -13.14 5.16
N SER A 16 -6.46 -13.41 5.79
CA SER A 16 -7.78 -13.12 5.22
C SER A 16 -7.94 -11.65 4.89
N TRP A 17 -8.61 -11.35 3.77
CA TRP A 17 -8.97 -9.99 3.41
C TRP A 17 -9.95 -9.40 4.42
N ARG A 18 -9.64 -8.20 4.92
CA ARG A 18 -10.48 -7.46 5.85
C ARG A 18 -10.26 -5.97 5.64
N PRO A 19 -11.18 -5.26 4.97
CA PRO A 19 -11.03 -3.81 4.77
C PRO A 19 -10.79 -3.11 6.11
N GLY A 20 -9.89 -2.13 6.14
CA GLY A 20 -9.55 -1.42 7.37
C GLY A 20 -8.53 -2.15 8.25
N GLU A 21 -8.08 -3.34 7.84
CA GLU A 21 -6.98 -4.07 8.50
C GLU A 21 -5.98 -4.68 7.51
N VAL A 22 -6.50 -5.43 6.52
CA VAL A 22 -5.76 -6.16 5.49
C VAL A 22 -6.42 -5.88 4.14
N ASP A 23 -5.92 -4.85 3.47
CA ASP A 23 -6.28 -4.44 2.11
C ASP A 23 -5.06 -3.91 1.35
N CYS A 24 -5.25 -3.43 0.11
CA CYS A 24 -4.15 -2.97 -0.73
C CYS A 24 -3.38 -1.76 -0.18
N CYS A 25 -4.03 -0.88 0.58
CA CYS A 25 -3.38 0.32 1.12
C CYS A 25 -2.76 0.06 2.49
N LEU A 26 -3.45 -0.66 3.36
CA LEU A 26 -2.91 -1.06 4.66
C LEU A 26 -1.81 -2.11 4.56
N PHE A 27 -1.70 -2.79 3.41
CA PHE A 27 -0.54 -3.60 3.06
C PHE A 27 0.76 -2.78 3.00
N LEU A 28 0.70 -1.51 2.58
CA LEU A 28 1.88 -0.61 2.58
C LEU A 28 2.26 -0.18 3.99
N ALA A 29 1.26 0.16 4.82
CA ALA A 29 1.48 0.48 6.23
C ALA A 29 2.06 -0.71 6.99
N ALA A 30 1.57 -1.91 6.71
CA ALA A 30 2.11 -3.16 7.23
C ALA A 30 3.58 -3.39 6.85
N TRP A 31 3.99 -3.03 5.63
CA TRP A 31 5.38 -3.09 5.22
C TRP A 31 6.27 -2.15 6.03
N ALA A 32 5.81 -0.92 6.28
CA ALA A 32 6.52 0.02 7.15
C ALA A 32 6.68 -0.52 8.59
N ILE A 33 5.61 -1.09 9.16
CA ILE A 33 5.67 -1.74 10.48
C ILE A 33 6.64 -2.92 10.45
N TRP A 34 6.60 -3.73 9.40
CA TRP A 34 7.52 -4.86 9.22
C TRP A 34 8.98 -4.39 9.21
N LEU A 35 9.28 -3.22 8.66
CA LEU A 35 10.61 -2.60 8.69
C LEU A 35 10.96 -1.91 10.01
N GLY A 36 10.03 -1.84 10.97
CA GLY A 36 10.26 -1.29 12.31
C GLY A 36 9.81 0.16 12.51
N HIS A 37 9.08 0.74 11.56
CA HIS A 37 8.48 2.06 11.72
C HIS A 37 7.18 1.98 12.54
N SER A 38 6.77 3.12 13.11
CA SER A 38 5.42 3.30 13.62
C SER A 38 4.39 3.12 12.50
N ASP A 39 3.18 2.69 12.85
CA ASP A 39 2.11 2.49 11.88
C ASP A 39 1.66 3.82 11.23
N PRO A 40 1.97 4.07 9.94
CA PRO A 40 1.65 5.34 9.29
C PRO A 40 0.15 5.53 9.06
N ALA A 41 -0.63 4.44 9.09
CA ALA A 41 -2.05 4.43 8.79
C ALA A 41 -2.90 4.10 10.02
N GLN A 42 -2.38 4.31 11.23
CA GLN A 42 -3.10 3.99 12.47
C GLN A 42 -4.50 4.62 12.52
N HIS A 43 -4.62 5.86 12.04
CA HIS A 43 -5.87 6.61 11.98
C HIS A 43 -6.93 6.03 11.01
N LEU A 44 -6.54 5.09 10.14
CA LEU A 44 -7.45 4.41 9.20
C LEU A 44 -7.90 3.05 9.74
N ARG A 45 -7.17 2.44 10.67
CA ARG A 45 -7.45 1.08 11.12
C ARG A 45 -8.79 1.00 11.83
N GLY A 46 -9.64 0.07 11.39
CA GLY A 46 -10.98 -0.14 11.95
C GLY A 46 -11.99 0.98 11.66
N THR A 47 -11.64 1.97 10.82
CA THR A 47 -12.57 3.08 10.47
C THR A 47 -13.52 2.75 9.33
N TYR A 48 -13.30 1.64 8.64
CA TYR A 48 -14.13 1.11 7.57
C TYR A 48 -14.02 -0.41 7.51
N ASP A 49 -15.07 -1.07 7.02
CA ASP A 49 -15.16 -2.53 6.85
C ASP A 49 -15.66 -2.94 5.45
N SER A 50 -15.87 -1.95 4.57
CA SER A 50 -16.48 -2.12 3.25
C SER A 50 -15.74 -1.32 2.16
N GLU A 51 -15.99 -1.67 0.90
CA GLU A 51 -15.44 -0.93 -0.24
C GLU A 51 -15.98 0.51 -0.29
N ASP A 52 -17.26 0.73 0.01
CA ASP A 52 -17.84 2.07 0.01
C ASP A 52 -17.29 2.94 1.15
N GLY A 53 -17.03 2.36 2.32
CA GLY A 53 -16.32 3.05 3.40
C GLY A 53 -14.92 3.49 2.97
N PHE A 54 -14.19 2.62 2.26
CA PHE A 54 -12.89 2.98 1.69
C PHE A 54 -13.00 4.07 0.61
N ARG A 55 -14.03 4.01 -0.25
CA ARG A 55 -14.32 5.04 -1.27
C ARG A 55 -14.51 6.41 -0.65
N ALA A 56 -15.30 6.51 0.41
CA ALA A 56 -15.50 7.78 1.11
C ALA A 56 -14.19 8.37 1.66
N ILE A 57 -13.25 7.54 2.09
CA ILE A 57 -11.92 7.99 2.56
C ILE A 57 -11.10 8.54 1.40
N ILE A 58 -11.01 7.81 0.27
CA ILE A 58 -10.20 8.26 -0.88
C ILE A 58 -10.80 9.48 -1.57
N GLU A 59 -12.12 9.66 -1.53
CA GLU A 59 -12.79 10.88 -2.01
C GLU A 59 -12.41 12.09 -1.16
N ARG A 60 -12.43 11.94 0.17
CA ARG A 60 -11.99 13.01 1.09
C ARG A 60 -10.51 13.34 0.94
N ALA A 61 -9.67 12.34 0.67
CA ALA A 61 -8.24 12.53 0.41
C ALA A 61 -7.95 13.03 -1.01
N GLY A 62 -8.91 12.94 -1.93
CA GLY A 62 -8.79 13.29 -3.34
C GLY A 62 -8.18 12.21 -4.24
N SER A 63 -7.41 11.26 -3.71
CA SER A 63 -6.91 10.07 -4.43
C SER A 63 -6.25 9.08 -3.47
N VAL A 64 -6.00 7.84 -3.93
CA VAL A 64 -5.18 6.88 -3.17
C VAL A 64 -3.73 7.38 -3.06
N SER A 65 -3.18 8.00 -4.12
CA SER A 65 -1.84 8.60 -4.09
C SER A 65 -1.70 9.69 -3.02
N ALA A 66 -2.70 10.56 -2.87
CA ALA A 66 -2.72 11.59 -1.84
C ALA A 66 -2.84 10.99 -0.43
N LEU A 67 -3.74 10.01 -0.24
CA LEU A 67 -3.93 9.30 1.03
C LEU A 67 -2.64 8.57 1.47
N VAL A 68 -2.03 7.80 0.57
CA VAL A 68 -0.78 7.09 0.89
C VAL A 68 0.34 8.09 1.13
N GLY A 69 0.43 9.17 0.34
CA GLY A 69 1.42 10.22 0.52
C GLY A 69 1.37 10.86 1.91
N SER A 70 0.18 11.15 2.44
CA SER A 70 0.04 11.71 3.80
C SER A 70 0.49 10.71 4.87
N CYS A 71 0.18 9.42 4.71
CA CYS A 71 0.65 8.36 5.61
C CYS A 71 2.18 8.23 5.58
N VAL A 72 2.79 8.25 4.39
CA VAL A 72 4.26 8.14 4.22
C VAL A 72 5.00 9.31 4.86
N ALA A 73 4.42 10.51 4.82
CA ALA A 73 5.00 11.70 5.45
C ALA A 73 5.18 11.53 6.97
N VAL A 74 4.28 10.82 7.65
CA VAL A 74 4.35 10.55 9.10
C VAL A 74 5.61 9.77 9.48
N ILE A 75 6.09 8.90 8.61
CA ILE A 75 7.27 8.04 8.84
C ILE A 75 8.52 8.51 8.10
N GLY A 76 8.49 9.71 7.49
CA GLY A 76 9.64 10.32 6.81
C GLY A 76 10.05 9.64 5.51
N GLY A 77 9.15 8.91 4.84
CA GLY A 77 9.48 8.25 3.58
C GLY A 77 9.75 9.25 2.43
N LYS A 78 10.59 8.84 1.49
CA LYS A 78 11.09 9.69 0.41
C LYS A 78 10.45 9.32 -0.91
N ASN A 79 9.95 10.33 -1.64
CA ASN A 79 9.47 10.12 -2.99
C ASN A 79 10.64 9.83 -3.95
N VAL A 80 10.46 8.86 -4.84
CA VAL A 80 11.45 8.49 -5.85
C VAL A 80 10.79 8.31 -7.21
N GLN A 81 11.58 8.40 -8.28
CA GLN A 81 11.07 8.27 -9.65
C GLN A 81 11.17 6.86 -10.21
N ARG A 82 12.08 6.03 -9.70
CA ARG A 82 12.31 4.66 -10.16
C ARG A 82 12.22 3.70 -8.98
N PRO A 83 11.42 2.62 -9.08
CA PRO A 83 11.26 1.70 -7.97
C PRO A 83 12.47 0.75 -7.88
N ALA A 84 13.05 0.64 -6.69
CA ALA A 84 13.97 -0.44 -6.32
C ALA A 84 13.20 -1.58 -5.63
N CYS A 85 13.87 -2.68 -5.29
CA CYS A 85 13.27 -3.71 -4.44
C CYS A 85 12.91 -3.10 -3.06
N GLY A 86 11.70 -3.37 -2.57
CA GLY A 86 11.19 -2.82 -1.31
C GLY A 86 10.58 -1.41 -1.43
N ALA A 87 10.75 -0.73 -2.58
CA ALA A 87 10.01 0.49 -2.85
C ALA A 87 8.51 0.17 -2.94
N PHE A 88 7.67 1.10 -2.52
CA PHE A 88 6.23 0.92 -2.52
C PHE A 88 5.55 2.15 -3.09
N GLY A 89 4.29 2.02 -3.50
CA GLY A 89 3.67 3.07 -4.28
C GLY A 89 2.20 2.86 -4.54
N VAL A 90 1.65 3.78 -5.31
CA VAL A 90 0.31 3.68 -5.88
C VAL A 90 0.45 3.48 -7.37
N ILE A 91 -0.18 2.45 -7.91
CA ILE A 91 -0.24 2.15 -9.34
C ILE A 91 -1.69 2.19 -9.83
N GLY A 92 -1.91 2.44 -11.11
CA GLY A 92 -3.25 2.39 -11.71
C GLY A 92 -3.56 3.58 -12.61
N SER A 93 -4.77 4.11 -12.49
CA SER A 93 -5.27 5.20 -13.32
C SER A 93 -5.11 6.57 -12.65
N ALA A 94 -4.48 7.51 -13.35
CA ALA A 94 -4.43 8.91 -12.93
C ALA A 94 -5.80 9.60 -13.01
N GLY A 95 -6.68 9.16 -13.93
CA GLY A 95 -7.99 9.78 -14.16
C GLY A 95 -9.15 9.13 -13.41
N ASN A 96 -8.91 8.04 -12.67
CA ASN A 96 -9.95 7.34 -11.92
C ASN A 96 -9.41 6.89 -10.56
N ILE A 97 -9.81 7.60 -9.51
CA ILE A 97 -9.37 7.36 -8.13
C ILE A 97 -9.78 5.98 -7.60
N TYR A 98 -10.83 5.37 -8.15
CA TYR A 98 -11.29 4.02 -7.79
C TYR A 98 -10.49 2.92 -8.49
N ARG A 99 -9.59 3.26 -9.42
CA ARG A 99 -8.67 2.35 -10.11
C ARG A 99 -7.23 2.63 -9.74
N GLN A 100 -6.98 2.89 -8.47
CA GLN A 100 -5.65 3.08 -7.89
C GLN A 100 -5.43 2.05 -6.78
N PHE A 101 -4.22 1.49 -6.71
CA PHE A 101 -3.91 0.37 -5.84
C PHE A 101 -2.57 0.59 -5.15
N GLY A 102 -2.52 0.33 -3.85
CA GLY A 102 -1.25 0.21 -3.13
C GLY A 102 -0.48 -1.03 -3.58
N ALA A 103 0.81 -0.86 -3.87
CA ALA A 103 1.69 -1.93 -4.32
C ALA A 103 3.11 -1.82 -3.78
N ILE A 104 3.80 -2.96 -3.65
CA ILE A 104 5.23 -3.04 -3.27
C ILE A 104 6.03 -3.67 -4.41
N HIS A 105 7.15 -3.07 -4.78
CA HIS A 105 8.00 -3.50 -5.88
C HIS A 105 9.02 -4.54 -5.39
N ASP A 106 9.10 -5.70 -6.04
CA ASP A 106 10.05 -6.77 -5.70
C ASP A 106 11.41 -6.66 -6.44
N GLY A 107 11.64 -5.52 -7.09
CA GLY A 107 12.79 -5.30 -7.98
C GLY A 107 12.51 -5.65 -9.43
N LYS A 108 11.41 -6.34 -9.73
CA LYS A 108 10.97 -6.66 -11.10
C LYS A 108 9.52 -6.26 -11.38
N ARG A 109 8.62 -6.43 -10.40
CA ARG A 109 7.16 -6.31 -10.54
C ARG A 109 6.53 -5.69 -9.31
N TRP A 110 5.35 -5.11 -9.51
CA TRP A 110 4.50 -4.59 -8.44
C TRP A 110 3.61 -5.69 -7.85
N ASN A 111 3.68 -5.85 -6.54
CA ASN A 111 2.89 -6.78 -5.75
C ASN A 111 1.74 -6.04 -5.06
N VAL A 112 0.51 -6.41 -5.37
CA VAL A 112 -0.72 -5.86 -4.79
C VAL A 112 -1.35 -6.90 -3.88
N ARG A 113 -1.86 -6.47 -2.73
CA ARG A 113 -2.76 -7.29 -1.91
C ARG A 113 -4.16 -7.26 -2.54
N PHE A 114 -4.59 -8.39 -3.10
CA PHE A 114 -5.96 -8.64 -3.61
C PHE A 114 -6.84 -9.27 -2.53
N LYS A 115 -8.12 -9.56 -2.79
CA LYS A 115 -8.96 -10.27 -1.81
C LYS A 115 -8.46 -11.69 -1.49
N ASN A 116 -7.95 -12.40 -2.49
CA ASN A 116 -7.57 -13.82 -2.39
C ASN A 116 -6.07 -14.08 -2.18
N GLY A 117 -5.21 -13.07 -2.28
CA GLY A 117 -3.76 -13.25 -2.07
C GLY A 117 -2.95 -11.99 -2.39
N VAL A 118 -1.64 -12.10 -2.33
CA VAL A 118 -0.73 -11.11 -2.91
C VAL A 118 -0.40 -11.55 -4.34
N GLY A 119 -0.49 -10.67 -5.32
CA GLY A 119 -0.25 -11.01 -6.72
C GLY A 119 0.36 -9.87 -7.50
N PHE A 120 0.81 -10.17 -8.71
CA PHE A 120 1.39 -9.17 -9.59
C PHE A 120 0.32 -8.34 -10.29
N MET A 121 0.57 -7.04 -10.42
CA MET A 121 -0.23 -6.16 -11.26
C MET A 121 0.71 -5.31 -12.12
N ALA A 122 0.46 -5.27 -13.43
CA ALA A 122 1.10 -4.33 -14.33
C ALA A 122 0.19 -3.12 -14.52
N ALA A 123 0.61 -1.96 -14.00
CA ALA A 123 -0.07 -0.69 -14.19
C ALA A 123 0.93 0.47 -14.08
N ALA A 124 0.55 1.65 -14.56
CA ALA A 124 1.39 2.84 -14.47
C ALA A 124 1.61 3.24 -12.99
N PRO A 125 2.84 3.53 -12.55
CA PRO A 125 3.08 4.11 -11.24
C PRO A 125 2.59 5.57 -11.22
N LEU A 126 1.81 5.91 -10.20
CA LEU A 126 1.31 7.26 -9.95
C LEU A 126 2.15 7.98 -8.91
N ALA A 127 2.67 7.24 -7.93
CA ALA A 127 3.63 7.72 -6.95
C ALA A 127 4.43 6.55 -6.37
N ILE A 128 5.70 6.78 -6.04
CA ILE A 128 6.62 5.78 -5.53
C ILE A 128 7.40 6.36 -4.36
N TRP A 129 7.59 5.56 -3.32
CA TRP A 129 8.34 5.92 -2.12
C TRP A 129 9.29 4.80 -1.69
N VAL A 130 10.28 5.21 -0.90
CA VAL A 130 11.17 4.34 -0.14
C VAL A 130 11.21 4.81 1.32
N ILE A 131 11.48 3.87 2.23
CA ILE A 131 11.69 4.10 3.66
C ILE A 131 12.98 3.41 4.09
#